data_AF-A0A455U4X8-F1
#
_entry.id   AF-A0A455U4X8-F1
#
_cell.length_a   1.000
_cell.length_b   1.000
_cell.length_c   1.000
_cell.angle_alpha   90.00
_cell.angle_beta   90.00
_cell.angle_gamma   90.00
#
_symmetry.space_group_name_H-M   'P 1'
#
loop_
_entity.id
_entity.type
_entity.pdbx_description
1 polymer ?
#
loop_
_entity_poly.entity_id
_entity_poly.type
_entity_poly.pdbx_seq_one_letter_code
_entity_poly.pdbx_strand_id
1 'polypeptide(L)'
;MVGFAAETQEIERYACDKLQRKGLDMIVANDVSQAGLGFGSDQNAAWLLWRSAEGVESRAEAPQPKTQLAATIIQQALTLLSTKTPTNASGESL
;
A
#
# COMPACT_ATOMS: atom_id res chain seq x y z
N MET A 1 0.86 -0.06 -9.93
CA MET A 1 2.16 0.20 -9.28
C MET A 1 2.00 0.28 -7.76
N VAL A 2 2.88 -0.39 -7.02
CA VAL A 2 2.96 -0.32 -5.56
C VAL A 2 4.16 0.54 -5.16
N GLY A 3 3.95 1.53 -4.29
CA GLY A 3 5.02 2.37 -3.74
C GLY A 3 5.34 2.04 -2.28
N PHE A 4 6.49 2.51 -1.81
CA PHE A 4 6.89 2.45 -0.40
C PHE A 4 7.20 3.84 0.13
N ALA A 5 6.86 4.09 1.39
CA ALA A 5 7.18 5.31 2.11
C ALA A 5 7.69 5.00 3.52
N ALA A 6 8.69 5.76 3.96
CA ALA A 6 9.07 5.85 5.35
C ALA A 6 8.50 7.15 5.89
N GLU A 7 7.78 7.07 7.01
CA GLU A 7 7.16 8.21 7.68
C GLU A 7 7.57 8.20 9.15
N THR A 8 7.52 9.37 9.80
CA THR A 8 7.82 9.52 11.23
C THR A 8 6.66 10.06 12.04
N GLN A 9 5.63 10.59 11.37
CA GLN A 9 4.42 11.16 11.96
C GLN A 9 3.31 11.23 10.90
N GLU A 10 2.05 11.41 11.31
CA GLU A 10 0.89 11.59 10.42
C GLU A 10 0.89 10.63 9.21
N ILE A 11 1.19 9.36 9.48
CA ILE A 11 1.56 8.35 8.46
C ILE A 11 0.50 8.23 7.38
N GLU A 12 -0.77 8.07 7.75
CA GLU A 12 -1.88 7.96 6.80
C GLU A 12 -2.01 9.19 5.91
N ARG A 13 -1.90 10.39 6.48
CA ARG A 13 -2.03 11.65 5.75
C ARG A 13 -0.94 11.79 4.70
N TYR A 14 0.32 11.61 5.08
CA TYR A 14 1.43 11.74 4.14
C TYR A 14 1.50 10.59 3.13
N ALA A 15 1.14 9.38 3.54
CA ALA A 15 1.04 8.24 2.62
C ALA A 15 -0.07 8.47 1.58
N CYS A 16 -1.23 8.99 2.00
CA CYS A 16 -2.33 9.32 1.09
C CYS A 16 -1.94 10.41 0.09
N ASP A 17 -1.27 11.49 0.53
CA ASP A 17 -0.73 12.52 -0.36
C ASP A 17 0.25 11.93 -1.39
N LYS A 18 1.17 11.07 -0.95
CA LYS A 18 2.13 10.39 -1.84
C LYS A 18 1.43 9.44 -2.82
N LEU A 19 0.40 8.70 -2.38
CA LEU A 19 -0.43 7.84 -3.22
C LEU A 19 -1.10 8.65 -4.35
N GLN A 20 -1.64 9.82 -4.01
CA GLN A 20 -2.29 10.72 -4.93
C GLN A 20 -1.30 11.36 -5.91
N ARG A 21 -0.30 12.07 -5.39
CA ARG A 21 0.69 12.82 -6.17
C ARG A 21 1.51 11.95 -7.11
N LYS A 22 1.78 10.70 -6.74
CA LYS A 22 2.58 9.76 -7.56
C LYS A 22 1.73 8.81 -8.43
N GLY A 23 0.39 8.92 -8.39
CA GLY A 23 -0.48 8.04 -9.17
C GLY A 23 -0.31 6.56 -8.84
N LEU A 24 -0.09 6.23 -7.56
CA LEU A 24 0.10 4.86 -7.11
C LEU A 24 -1.26 4.15 -6.94
N ASP A 25 -1.25 2.84 -7.11
CA ASP A 25 -2.42 1.97 -6.84
C ASP A 25 -2.46 1.55 -5.38
N MET A 26 -1.29 1.35 -4.79
CA MET A 26 -1.10 1.04 -3.39
C MET A 26 0.20 1.68 -2.90
N ILE A 27 0.25 2.09 -1.65
CA ILE A 27 1.45 2.52 -0.96
C ILE A 27 1.57 1.80 0.39
N VAL A 28 2.77 1.34 0.70
CA VAL A 28 3.15 0.75 1.99
C VAL A 28 3.93 1.80 2.77
N ALA A 29 3.38 2.28 3.88
CA ALA A 29 3.98 3.32 4.71
C ALA A 29 4.38 2.75 6.08
N ASN A 30 5.68 2.73 6.37
CA ASN A 30 6.21 2.24 7.64
C ASN A 30 6.54 3.42 8.56
N ASP A 31 6.19 3.31 9.84
CA ASP A 31 6.69 4.21 10.88
C ASP A 31 8.15 3.84 11.17
N VAL A 32 9.09 4.73 10.85
CA VAL A 32 10.52 4.51 11.13
C VAL A 32 11.00 5.23 12.39
N SER A 33 10.08 5.83 13.17
CA SER A 33 10.42 6.47 14.44
C SER A 33 10.64 5.49 15.59
N GLN A 34 10.12 4.26 15.46
CA GLN A 34 10.15 3.25 16.53
C GLN A 34 11.43 2.40 16.47
N ALA A 35 12.25 2.50 17.52
CA ALA A 35 13.43 1.66 17.68
C ALA A 35 13.02 0.17 17.76
N GLY A 36 13.70 -0.68 16.99
CA GLY A 36 13.45 -2.13 16.98
C GLY A 36 12.41 -2.61 15.97
N LEU A 37 11.79 -1.71 15.19
CA LEU A 37 10.92 -2.05 14.06
C LEU A 37 11.50 -1.50 12.75
N GLY A 38 11.37 -2.26 11.65
CA GLY A 38 11.82 -1.82 10.34
C GLY A 38 13.29 -2.12 10.07
N PHE A 39 14.10 -1.10 9.76
CA PHE A 39 15.49 -1.30 9.36
C PHE A 39 16.31 -1.95 10.48
N GLY A 40 17.10 -2.97 10.15
CA GLY A 40 17.94 -3.69 11.12
C GLY A 40 17.19 -4.60 12.10
N SER A 41 15.88 -4.78 11.96
CA SER A 41 15.05 -5.70 12.76
C SER A 41 14.47 -6.82 11.90
N ASP A 42 14.11 -7.97 12.48
CA ASP A 42 13.32 -9.00 11.79
C ASP A 42 11.81 -8.70 11.79
N GLN A 43 11.40 -7.72 12.61
CA GLN A 43 10.02 -7.28 12.78
C GLN A 43 9.77 -5.96 12.04
N ASN A 44 8.56 -5.80 11.52
CA ASN A 44 8.12 -4.53 10.93
C ASN A 44 6.60 -4.37 11.06
N ALA A 45 6.14 -3.13 10.95
CA ALA A 45 4.74 -2.76 10.91
C ALA A 45 4.53 -1.78 9.75
N ALA A 46 3.34 -1.76 9.15
CA ALA A 46 3.07 -0.85 8.04
C ALA A 46 1.60 -0.47 7.97
N TRP A 47 1.35 0.72 7.45
CA TRP A 47 0.08 1.14 6.91
C TRP A 47 0.03 0.82 5.42
N LEU A 48 -0.96 0.04 5.02
CA LEU A 48 -1.27 -0.21 3.62
C LEU A 48 -2.38 0.75 3.22
N LEU A 49 -2.17 1.56 2.17
CA LEU A 49 -3.21 2.40 1.59
C LEU A 49 -3.34 2.07 0.11
N TRP A 50 -4.55 1.96 -0.41
CA TRP A 50 -4.80 1.64 -1.81
C TRP A 50 -6.03 2.35 -2.36
N ARG A 51 -6.12 2.38 -3.69
CA ARG A 51 -7.31 2.87 -4.40
C ARG A 51 -8.30 1.73 -4.60
N SER A 52 -9.56 1.99 -4.26
CA SER A 52 -10.71 1.15 -4.59
C SER A 52 -11.73 1.96 -5.40
N ALA A 53 -12.88 1.35 -5.71
CA ALA A 53 -13.96 2.06 -6.41
C ALA A 53 -14.61 3.13 -5.51
N GLU A 54 -14.51 2.94 -4.20
CA GLU A 54 -15.10 3.77 -3.15
C GLU A 54 -14.17 4.92 -2.70
N GLY A 55 -12.92 4.93 -3.17
CA GLY A 55 -11.94 5.97 -2.86
C GLY A 55 -10.59 5.42 -2.42
N VAL A 56 -10.01 5.99 -1.37
CA VAL A 56 -8.78 5.49 -0.76
C VAL A 56 -9.15 4.71 0.49
N GLU A 57 -8.75 3.44 0.55
CA GLU A 57 -8.86 2.60 1.73
C GLU A 57 -7.50 2.48 2.43
N SER A 58 -7.53 2.21 3.74
CA SER A 58 -6.34 2.01 4.55
C SER A 58 -6.50 0.84 5.53
N ARG A 59 -5.39 0.17 5.83
CA ARG A 59 -5.29 -0.86 6.87
C ARG A 59 -3.93 -0.80 7.56
N ALA A 60 -3.95 -0.79 8.89
CA ALA A 60 -2.76 -0.93 9.71
C ALA A 60 -2.43 -2.41 9.94
N GLU A 61 -1.20 -2.80 9.65
CA GLU A 61 -0.63 -4.10 9.98
C GLU A 61 0.18 -3.98 11.27
N ALA A 62 -0.18 -4.78 12.28
CA ALA A 62 0.56 -4.84 13.54
C ALA A 62 2.00 -5.34 13.31
N PRO A 63 2.93 -5.06 14.25
CA PRO A 63 4.29 -5.60 14.22
C PRO A 63 4.28 -7.11 14.03
N GLN A 64 4.96 -7.56 12.97
CA GLN A 64 5.06 -8.97 12.59
C GLN A 64 6.40 -9.23 11.87
N PRO A 65 6.80 -10.50 11.68
CA PRO A 65 7.98 -10.83 10.90
C PRO A 65 7.94 -10.21 9.49
N LYS A 66 9.06 -9.68 9.02
CA LYS A 66 9.17 -9.06 7.69
C LYS A 66 8.71 -9.96 6.55
N THR A 67 8.96 -11.26 6.67
CA THR A 67 8.53 -12.26 5.69
C THR A 67 7.01 -12.36 5.65
N GLN A 68 6.35 -12.32 6.81
CA GLN A 68 4.89 -12.32 6.90
C GLN A 68 4.31 -11.01 6.38
N LEU A 69 4.88 -9.86 6.76
CA LEU A 69 4.43 -8.56 6.25
C LEU A 69 4.58 -8.46 4.73
N ALA A 70 5.68 -8.98 4.17
CA ALA A 70 5.88 -9.04 2.72
C ALA A 70 4.81 -9.90 2.03
N ALA A 71 4.47 -11.06 2.59
CA ALA A 71 3.39 -11.90 2.08
C ALA A 71 2.04 -11.16 2.12
N THR A 72 1.73 -10.46 3.20
CA THR A 72 0.52 -9.64 3.33
C THR A 72 0.45 -8.52 2.28
N ILE A 73 1.56 -7.81 2.04
CA ILE A 73 1.66 -6.76 1.01
C ILE A 73 1.39 -7.35 -0.38
N ILE A 74 2.01 -8.49 -0.71
CA ILE A 74 1.83 -9.16 -1.99
C ILE A 74 0.38 -9.63 -2.15
N GLN A 75 -0.22 -10.23 -1.11
CA GLN A 75 -1.59 -10.69 -1.15
C GLN A 75 -2.57 -9.53 -1.40
N GLN A 76 -2.37 -8.39 -0.74
CA GLN A 76 -3.19 -7.20 -1.00
C GLN A 76 -3.02 -6.70 -2.43
N ALA A 77 -1.78 -6.61 -2.93
CA ALA A 77 -1.52 -6.21 -4.31
C ALA A 77 -2.20 -7.14 -5.33
N LEU A 78 -2.20 -8.46 -5.09
CA LEU A 78 -2.87 -9.45 -5.95
C LEU A 78 -4.40 -9.29 -5.94
N THR A 79 -4.99 -8.99 -4.78
CA THR A 79 -6.43 -8.67 -4.67
C THR A 79 -6.78 -7.47 -5.56
N LEU A 80 -5.96 -6.42 -5.54
CA LEU A 80 -6.16 -5.22 -6.36
C LEU A 80 -5.99 -5.46 -7.87
N LEU A 81 -5.13 -6.41 -8.26
CA LEU A 81 -5.00 -6.80 -9.66
C LEU A 81 -6.22 -7.59 -10.15
N SER A 82 -6.75 -8.45 -9.29
CA SER A 82 -7.94 -9.26 -9.59
C SER A 82 -9.20 -8.42 -9.76
N THR A 83 -9.31 -7.30 -9.02
CA THR A 83 -10.44 -6.36 -9.13
C THR A 83 -10.31 -5.37 -10.30
N LYS A 84 -9.12 -5.26 -10.92
CA LYS A 84 -8.83 -4.29 -12.00
C LYS A 84 -9.07 -4.77 -13.44
N THR A 85 -9.63 -5.96 -13.66
CA THR A 85 -9.78 -6.53 -15.01
C THR A 85 -11.19 -6.29 -15.59
N PRO A 86 -11.35 -5.85 -16.85
CA PRO A 86 -10.68 -4.77 -17.57
C PRO A 86 -11.66 -3.64 -17.99
N THR A 87 -11.15 -2.42 -18.14
CA THR A 87 -11.78 -1.39 -18.99
C THR A 87 -11.69 -1.86 -20.44
N ASN A 88 -12.78 -2.41 -21.00
CA ASN A 88 -12.92 -2.55 -22.44
C ASN A 88 -12.96 -1.14 -23.05
N ALA A 89 -11.89 -0.77 -23.75
CA ALA A 89 -11.88 0.39 -24.62
C ALA A 89 -12.86 0.15 -25.77
N SER A 90 -13.66 1.18 -26.00
CA SER A 90 -14.80 1.26 -26.90
C SER A 90 -14.45 1.04 -28.38
N GLY A 91 -15.38 0.39 -29.09
CA GLY A 91 -15.92 0.94 -30.32
C GLY A 91 -15.26 0.50 -31.63
N GLU A 92 -15.75 -0.59 -32.21
CA GLU A 92 -15.96 -0.67 -33.65
C GLU A 92 -17.47 -0.77 -33.90
N SER A 93 -18.04 0.38 -34.27
CA SER A 93 -19.25 0.46 -35.07
C SER A 93 -18.80 0.48 -36.51
N LEU A 94 -19.19 -0.52 -37.30
CA LEU A 94 -19.73 -0.42 -38.66
C LEU A 94 -20.38 -1.76 -39.04
#